data_AF-A0A7C7S3R5-F1
#
_entry.id   AF-A0A7C7S3R5-F1
#
_cell.length_a   1.000
_cell.length_b   1.000
_cell.length_c   1.000
_cell.angle_alpha   90.00
_cell.angle_beta   90.00
_cell.angle_gamma   90.00
#
_symmetry.space_group_name_H-M   'P 1'
#
loop_
_entity.id
_entity.type
_entity.pdbx_description
1 polymer ?
#
loop_
_entity_poly.entity_id
_entity_poly.type
_entity_poly.pdbx_seq_one_letter_code
_entity_poly.pdbx_strand_id
1 'polypeptide(L)' 'MKNWWKEFLAFQRLVTPLIMPVVFWVGVAIAVIMGIITLVDGARISSARLIVLGIITLFFGPVFVRILCELVLTFFRKE' A
#
# COMPACT_ATOMS: atom_id res chain seq x y z
N MET A 1 19.57 1.83 -26.19
CA MET A 1 18.67 2.06 -25.03
C MET A 1 17.25 1.93 -25.52
N LYS A 2 16.53 0.94 -24.99
CA LYS A 2 15.23 0.46 -25.49
C LYS A 2 14.15 1.53 -25.26
N ASN A 3 13.38 1.87 -26.28
CA ASN A 3 12.50 3.06 -26.36
C ASN A 3 11.21 2.99 -25.50
N TRP A 4 11.31 2.54 -24.25
CA TRP A 4 10.19 2.40 -23.30
C TRP A 4 9.32 3.66 -23.15
N TRP A 5 9.94 4.84 -23.28
CA TRP A 5 9.27 6.13 -23.17
C TRP A 5 8.21 6.38 -24.25
N LYS A 6 8.40 5.85 -25.47
CA LYS A 6 7.42 6.02 -26.57
C LYS A 6 6.17 5.18 -26.35
N GLU A 7 6.30 3.98 -25.78
CA GLU A 7 5.16 3.11 -25.47
C GLU A 7 4.41 3.59 -24.22
N PHE A 8 5.12 4.17 -23.24
CA PHE A 8 4.51 4.78 -22.04
C PHE A 8 3.65 6.01 -22.38
N LEU A 9 4.11 6.84 -23.34
CA LEU A 9 3.38 8.01 -23.84
C LEU A 9 2.25 7.65 -24.83
N ALA A 10 2.32 6.49 -25.48
CA ALA A 10 1.33 6.07 -26.47
C ALA A 10 0.03 5.49 -25.86
N PHE A 11 -0.07 5.37 -24.52
CA PHE A 11 -1.27 4.93 -23.80
C PHE A 11 -1.90 3.60 -24.31
N GLN A 12 -1.15 2.78 -25.03
CA GLN A 12 -1.67 1.53 -25.63
C GLN A 12 -1.87 0.42 -24.59
N ARG A 13 -1.22 0.53 -23.44
CA ARG A 13 -1.49 -0.30 -22.26
C ARG A 13 -1.51 0.60 -21.06
N LEU A 14 -2.61 0.56 -20.31
CA LEU A 14 -2.68 1.13 -18.97
C LEU A 14 -1.55 0.50 -18.15
N VAL A 15 -0.54 1.29 -17.81
CA VAL A 15 0.59 0.85 -16.98
C VAL A 15 0.12 0.60 -15.54
N THR A 16 -0.90 1.34 -15.10
CA THR A 16 -1.47 1.31 -13.74
C THR A 16 -1.83 -0.10 -13.24
N PRO A 17 -2.62 -0.94 -13.97
CA PRO A 17 -2.90 -2.31 -13.54
C PRO A 17 -1.67 -3.21 -13.47
N LEU A 18 -0.62 -2.94 -14.27
CA LEU A 18 0.61 -3.72 -14.30
C LEU A 18 1.50 -3.44 -13.07
N ILE A 19 1.54 -2.18 -12.61
CA ILE A 19 2.36 -1.74 -11.48
C ILE A 19 1.67 -2.01 -10.12
N MET A 20 0.34 -2.16 -10.10
CA MET A 20 -0.44 -2.26 -8.87
C MET A 20 -0.02 -3.40 -7.90
N PRO A 21 0.38 -4.60 -8.35
CA PRO A 21 0.89 -5.65 -7.45
C PRO A 21 2.14 -5.22 -6.69
N VAL A 22 3.03 -4.43 -7.31
CA VAL A 22 4.24 -3.91 -6.68
C VAL A 22 3.87 -2.86 -5.64
N VAL A 23 2.96 -1.95 -5.98
CA VAL A 23 2.46 -0.91 -5.06
C VAL A 23 1.77 -1.54 -3.84
N PHE A 24 1.01 -2.62 -4.04
CA PHE A 24 0.36 -3.35 -2.96
C PHE A 24 1.40 -3.88 -1.95
N TRP A 25 2.41 -4.62 -2.41
CA TRP A 25 3.43 -5.17 -1.52
C TRP A 25 4.24 -4.10 -0.81
N VAL A 26 4.57 -2.99 -1.48
CA VAL A 26 5.25 -1.85 -0.87
C VAL A 26 4.37 -1.18 0.18
N GLY A 27 3.08 -0.95 -0.11
CA GLY A 27 2.12 -0.38 0.84
C GLY A 27 1.92 -1.26 2.07
N VAL A 28 1.83 -2.58 1.89
CA VAL A 28 1.77 -3.55 2.99
C VAL A 28 3.03 -3.50 3.84
N ALA A 29 4.22 -3.49 3.22
CA ALA A 29 5.48 -3.40 3.94
C ALA A 29 5.56 -2.12 4.79
N ILE A 30 5.17 -0.98 4.24
CA ILE A 30 5.12 0.30 4.97
C ILE A 30 4.13 0.21 6.14
N ALA A 31 2.92 -0.31 5.91
CA ALA A 31 1.91 -0.43 6.97
C ALA A 31 2.39 -1.32 8.13
N VAL A 32 3.06 -2.44 7.83
CA VAL A 32 3.63 -3.35 8.84
C VAL A 32 4.76 -2.67 9.60
N ILE A 33 5.69 -2.02 8.90
CA ILE A 33 6.82 -1.30 9.53
C ILE A 33 6.30 -0.20 10.45
N MET A 34 5.36 0.62 9.98
CA MET A 34 4.76 1.68 10.80
C MET A 34 4.00 1.11 12.00
N GLY A 35 3.26 0.01 11.83
CA GLY A 35 2.59 -0.68 12.94
C GLY A 35 3.56 -1.14 14.02
N ILE A 36 4.69 -1.74 13.62
CA ILE A 36 5.75 -2.17 14.53
C ILE A 36 6.40 -0.98 15.25
N ILE A 37 6.72 0.10 14.54
CA ILE A 37 7.30 1.31 15.16
C ILE A 37 6.35 1.86 16.23
N THR A 38 5.07 1.99 15.90
CA THR A 38 4.04 2.49 16.83
C THR A 38 3.90 1.59 18.06
N LEU A 39 4.06 0.28 17.89
CA LEU A 39 4.05 -0.68 19.01
C LEU A 39 5.26 -0.50 19.93
N VAL A 40 6.45 -0.37 19.36
CA VAL A 40 7.69 -0.17 20.12
C VAL A 40 7.65 1.15 20.88
N ASP A 41 7.19 2.23 20.24
CA ASP A 41 7.05 3.53 20.90
C ASP A 41 5.98 3.50 22.00
N GLY A 42 4.85 2.84 21.75
CA GLY A 42 3.81 2.62 22.75
C GLY A 42 4.30 1.86 23.97
N ALA A 43 5.15 0.84 23.76
CA ALA A 43 5.77 0.08 24.84
C ALA A 43 6.79 0.91 25.64
N ARG A 44 7.57 1.78 24.98
CA ARG A 44 8.55 2.65 25.65
C ARG A 44 7.90 3.72 26.55
N ILE A 45 6.75 4.25 26.14
CA ILE A 45 6.06 5.34 26.84
C ILE A 45 4.93 4.78 27.73
N SER A 46 4.85 3.45 27.92
CA SER A 46 3.79 2.75 28.66
C SER A 46 2.37 3.20 28.27
N SER A 47 2.18 3.52 27.00
CA SER A 47 0.94 4.10 26.47
C SER A 47 0.08 3.02 25.85
N ALA A 48 -0.88 2.50 26.62
CA ALA A 48 -1.81 1.47 26.16
C ALA A 48 -2.53 1.86 24.85
N ARG A 49 -2.85 3.15 24.67
CA ARG A 49 -3.49 3.67 23.46
C ARG A 49 -2.63 3.45 22.20
N LEU A 50 -1.33 3.70 22.28
CA LEU A 50 -0.41 3.56 21.14
C LEU A 50 -0.18 2.09 20.79
N ILE A 51 -0.14 1.21 21.80
CA ILE A 51 -0.02 -0.23 21.60
C ILE A 51 -1.26 -0.78 20.89
N VAL A 52 -2.46 -0.40 21.33
CA VAL A 52 -3.72 -0.81 20.68
C VAL A 52 -3.78 -0.29 19.25
N LEU A 53 -3.40 0.97 19.02
CA LEU A 53 -3.33 1.55 17.68
C LEU A 53 -2.35 0.80 16.77
N GLY A 54 -1.16 0.47 17.26
CA GLY A 54 -0.17 -0.28 16.49
C GLY A 54 -0.64 -1.67 16.07
N ILE A 55 -1.34 -2.40 16.96
CA ILE A 55 -1.94 -3.71 16.63
C ILE A 55 -3.03 -3.54 15.55
N ILE A 56 -3.90 -2.54 15.71
CA ILE A 56 -4.95 -2.26 14.73
C ILE A 56 -4.31 -1.95 13.38
N THR A 57 -3.31 -1.07 13.33
CA THR A 57 -2.62 -0.71 12.09
C THR A 57 -1.92 -1.90 11.43
N LEU A 58 -1.36 -2.84 12.21
CA LEU A 58 -0.70 -4.03 11.69
C LEU A 58 -1.67 -4.97 10.95
N PHE A 59 -2.91 -5.11 11.44
CA PHE A 59 -3.93 -5.98 10.83
C PHE A 59 -4.81 -5.25 9.81
N PHE A 60 -5.31 -4.06 10.16
CA PHE A 60 -6.20 -3.28 9.28
C PHE A 60 -5.43 -2.53 8.19
N GLY A 61 -4.15 -2.20 8.38
CA GLY A 61 -3.33 -1.52 7.38
C GLY A 61 -3.23 -2.29 6.07
N PRO A 62 -2.81 -3.57 6.08
CA PRO A 62 -2.77 -4.41 4.87
C PRO A 62 -4.13 -4.59 4.21
N VAL A 63 -5.20 -4.74 5.00
CA VAL A 63 -6.58 -4.85 4.49
C VAL A 63 -7.00 -3.55 3.79
N PHE A 64 -6.69 -2.39 4.37
CA PHE A 64 -6.99 -1.10 3.78
C PHE A 64 -6.23 -0.87 2.47
N VAL A 65 -4.93 -1.20 2.42
CA VAL A 65 -4.11 -1.14 1.19
C VAL A 65 -4.70 -2.04 0.10
N ARG A 66 -5.19 -3.23 0.46
CA ARG A 66 -5.87 -4.13 -0.48
C ARG A 66 -7.13 -3.50 -1.07
N ILE A 67 -8.00 -2.96 -0.22
CA ILE A 67 -9.26 -2.33 -0.64
C ILE A 67 -8.97 -1.15 -1.58
N LEU A 68 -8.01 -0.28 -1.25
CA LEU A 68 -7.63 0.84 -2.11
C LEU A 68 -7.10 0.37 -3.47
N CYS A 69 -6.23 -0.65 -3.50
CA CYS A 69 -5.73 -1.20 -4.75
C CYS A 69 -6.85 -1.79 -5.62
N GLU A 70 -7.79 -2.50 -5.01
CA GLU A 70 -8.93 -3.12 -5.71
C GLU A 70 -9.92 -2.06 -6.23
N LEU A 71 -10.12 -0.98 -5.49
CA LEU A 71 -10.93 0.15 -5.91
C LEU A 71 -10.31 0.85 -7.14
N VAL A 72 -9.00 1.12 -7.10
CA VAL A 72 -8.26 1.72 -8.22
C VAL A 72 -8.32 0.81 -9.46
N LEU A 73 -8.06 -0.49 -9.31
CA LEU A 73 -8.18 -1.44 -10.43
C LEU A 73 -9.60 -1.51 -11.00
N THR A 74 -10.62 -1.39 -10.14
CA THR A 74 -12.03 -1.40 -10.56
C THR A 74 -12.37 -0.16 -11.39
N PHE A 75 -11.83 1.01 -11.06
CA PHE A 75 -11.98 2.22 -11.89
C PHE A 75 -11.35 2.02 -13.27
N PHE A 76 -10.12 1.50 -13.34
CA PHE A 76 -9.44 1.26 -14.62
C PHE A 76 -10.02 0.11 -15.45
N ARG A 77 -10.81 -0.79 -14.85
CA ARG A 77 -11.45 -1.92 -15.56
C ARG A 77 -12.84 -1.59 -16.11
N LYS A 78 -13.47 -0.51 -15.64
CA LYS A 78 -14.82 -0.10 -16.07
C LYS A 78 -14.80 0.91 -17.23
N GLU A 79 -13.63 1.24 -17.75
CA GLU A 79 -13.39 2.08 -18.94
C GLU A 79 -12.75 1.25 -20.05
#